data_AF-A0A1Y1VT66-F1
#
_entry.id   AF-A0A1Y1VT66-F1
#
_cell.length_a   1.000
_cell.length_b   1.000
_cell.length_c   1.000
_cell.angle_alpha   90.00
_cell.angle_beta   90.00
_cell.angle_gamma   90.00
#
_symmetry.space_group_name_H-M   'P 1'
#
loop_
_entity.id
_entity.type
_entity.pdbx_description
1 polymer ?
#
loop_
_entity_poly.entity_id
_entity_poly.type
_entity_poly.pdbx_seq_one_letter_code
_entity_poly.pdbx_strand_id
1 'polypeptide(L)'
;MTYIDITDLINRATEDFAVGQLLKKNSFTLYETMSAIEIMDPKMDSGMKHEKPKYTYENLNECNLSINQVIKIIDRLQGLE
;
A
#
# COMPACT_ATOMS: atom_id res chain seq x y z
N MET A 1 12.01 3.97 25.07
CA MET A 1 12.57 3.14 23.98
C MET A 1 13.46 4.07 23.16
N THR A 2 14.77 3.85 23.15
CA THR A 2 15.74 4.69 22.43
C THR A 2 15.98 4.11 21.05
N TYR A 3 15.71 4.89 20.01
CA TYR A 3 16.04 4.52 18.63
C TYR A 3 17.47 4.92 18.31
N ILE A 4 18.17 4.09 17.54
CA ILE A 4 19.52 4.36 17.02
C ILE A 4 19.40 4.44 15.50
N ASP A 5 19.90 5.52 14.92
CA ASP A 5 19.98 5.64 13.47
C ASP A 5 21.12 4.76 12.94
N ILE A 6 20.80 3.91 11.96
CA ILE A 6 21.73 2.98 11.31
C ILE A 6 21.87 3.24 9.80
N THR A 7 21.32 4.35 9.30
CA THR A 7 21.29 4.67 7.85
C THR A 7 22.68 4.62 7.23
N ASP A 8 23.66 5.31 7.84
CA ASP A 8 25.04 5.35 7.35
C ASP A 8 25.79 4.02 7.47
N LEU A 9 25.39 3.17 8.42
CA LEU A 9 25.96 1.83 8.55
C LEU A 9 25.51 0.94 7.40
N ILE A 10 24.21 0.94 7.10
CA ILE A 10 23.63 0.12 6.04
C ILE A 10 24.15 0.57 4.68
N ASN A 11 24.15 1.87 4.38
CA ASN A 11 24.64 2.39 3.10
C ASN A 11 26.07 1.94 2.81
N ARG A 12 27.00 2.13 3.75
CA ARG A 12 28.40 1.69 3.60
C ARG A 12 28.53 0.17 3.44
N ALA A 13 27.78 -0.60 4.21
CA ALA A 13 27.82 -2.07 4.10
C ALA A 13 27.31 -2.57 2.73
N THR A 14 26.37 -1.85 2.11
CA THR A 14 25.83 -2.20 0.79
C THR A 14 26.72 -1.75 -0.39
N GLU A 15 27.63 -0.80 -0.20
CA GLU A 15 28.56 -0.34 -1.25
C GLU A 15 29.55 -1.44 -1.68
N ASP A 16 29.86 -2.39 -0.80
CA ASP A 16 30.77 -3.50 -1.08
C ASP A 16 30.13 -4.62 -1.94
N PHE A 17 28.83 -4.54 -2.24
CA PHE A 17 28.11 -5.57 -3.00
C PHE A 17 28.39 -5.46 -4.50
N ALA A 18 28.75 -6.59 -5.11
CA ALA A 18 28.78 -6.71 -6.56
C ALA A 18 27.36 -6.88 -7.13
N VAL A 19 27.17 -6.47 -8.40
CA VAL A 19 25.90 -6.65 -9.10
C VAL A 19 25.47 -8.12 -9.09
N GLY A 20 24.23 -8.37 -8.64
CA GLY A 20 23.65 -9.70 -8.52
C GLY A 20 23.84 -10.38 -7.15
N GLN A 21 24.58 -9.75 -6.22
CA GLN A 21 24.66 -10.24 -4.85
C GLN A 21 23.43 -9.81 -4.03
N LEU A 22 22.97 -10.71 -3.15
CA LEU A 22 21.82 -10.50 -2.28
C LEU A 22 22.10 -11.11 -0.90
N LEU A 23 21.92 -10.30 0.14
CA LEU A 23 21.96 -10.77 1.51
C LEU A 23 20.54 -11.14 1.96
N LYS A 24 20.34 -12.41 2.29
CA LYS A 24 19.08 -12.91 2.84
C LYS A 24 19.35 -14.11 3.75
N LYS A 25 18.39 -14.43 4.62
CA LYS A 25 18.43 -15.68 5.39
C LYS A 25 18.34 -16.89 4.45
N ASN A 26 19.03 -17.99 4.79
CA ASN A 26 18.99 -19.22 3.99
C ASN A 26 17.58 -19.81 3.84
N SER A 27 16.73 -19.64 4.85
CA SER A 27 15.34 -20.10 4.83
C SER A 27 14.39 -19.21 4.04
N PHE A 28 14.82 -18.00 3.65
CA PHE A 28 13.98 -17.05 2.92
C PHE A 28 14.16 -17.24 1.42
N THR A 29 13.08 -17.36 0.68
CA THR A 29 13.08 -17.64 -0.76
C THR A 29 12.68 -16.41 -1.56
N LEU A 30 13.12 -16.35 -2.82
CA LEU A 30 12.70 -15.26 -3.72
C LEU A 30 11.21 -15.34 -4.08
N TYR A 31 10.60 -16.53 -3.95
CA TYR A 31 9.16 -16.69 -4.16
C TYR A 31 8.35 -15.89 -3.14
N GLU A 32 8.77 -15.90 -1.87
CA GLU A 32 8.14 -15.08 -0.83
C GLU A 32 8.30 -13.57 -1.10
N THR A 33 9.31 -13.17 -1.87
CA THR A 33 9.53 -11.77 -2.25
C THR A 33 8.59 -11.33 -3.39
N MET A 34 8.05 -12.25 -4.19
CA MET A 34 7.18 -11.89 -5.33
C MET A 34 5.84 -11.28 -4.90
N SER A 35 5.40 -11.52 -3.67
CA SER A 35 4.19 -10.90 -3.10
C SER A 35 4.49 -9.64 -2.28
N ALA A 36 5.75 -9.19 -2.24
CA ALA A 36 6.11 -7.98 -1.52
C ALA A 36 5.46 -6.74 -2.17
N ILE A 37 5.02 -5.81 -1.33
CA ILE A 37 4.53 -4.50 -1.77
C ILE A 37 5.73 -3.56 -1.88
N GLU A 38 5.79 -2.82 -2.98
CA GLU A 38 6.77 -1.76 -3.19
C GLU A 38 6.16 -0.41 -2.81
N ILE A 39 6.76 0.25 -1.82
CA ILE A 39 6.32 1.57 -1.35
C ILE A 39 6.71 2.61 -2.41
N MET A 40 5.85 3.61 -2.64
CA MET A 40 5.99 4.63 -3.70
C MET A 40 5.82 4.12 -5.14
N ASP A 41 5.38 2.88 -5.36
CA ASP A 41 4.94 2.42 -6.68
C ASP A 41 3.42 2.65 -6.87
N PRO A 42 2.96 3.35 -7.93
CA PRO A 42 1.55 3.70 -8.10
C PRO A 42 0.57 2.52 -8.25
N LYS A 43 1.06 1.34 -8.64
CA LYS A 43 0.24 0.14 -8.85
C LYS A 43 0.30 -0.81 -7.66
N MET A 44 1.40 -0.81 -6.92
CA MET A 44 1.64 -1.72 -5.80
C MET A 44 1.35 -1.07 -4.44
N ASP A 45 1.49 0.26 -4.32
CA ASP A 45 1.28 1.01 -3.07
C ASP A 45 -0.13 1.63 -3.00
N SER A 46 -1.03 0.99 -2.25
CA SER A 46 -2.38 1.53 -1.98
C SER A 46 -2.38 2.82 -1.15
N GLY A 47 -1.28 3.11 -0.44
CA GLY A 47 -1.07 4.36 0.28
C GLY A 47 -0.61 5.51 -0.63
N MET A 48 -0.13 5.20 -1.84
CA MET A 48 0.22 6.18 -2.86
C MET A 48 -1.06 6.74 -3.50
N LYS A 49 -1.59 7.77 -2.85
CA LYS A 49 -2.89 8.39 -3.14
C LYS A 49 -3.16 8.58 -4.63
N HIS A 50 -4.19 7.90 -5.12
CA HIS A 50 -5.08 8.43 -6.14
C HIS A 50 -6.12 9.35 -5.47
N GLU A 51 -6.90 10.09 -6.27
CA GLU A 51 -7.87 11.08 -5.77
C GLU A 51 -8.62 10.60 -4.53
N LYS A 52 -8.59 11.39 -3.45
CA LYS A 52 -9.25 11.00 -2.21
C LYS A 52 -10.75 10.89 -2.46
N PRO A 53 -11.42 9.83 -1.95
CA PRO A 53 -12.86 9.75 -2.06
C PRO A 53 -13.50 10.96 -1.37
N LYS A 54 -14.62 11.44 -1.93
CA LYS A 54 -15.38 12.56 -1.37
C LYS A 54 -15.83 12.29 0.08
N TYR A 55 -16.12 11.03 0.39
CA TYR A 55 -16.48 10.58 1.73
C TYR A 55 -15.52 9.50 2.21
N THR A 56 -15.10 9.59 3.46
CA THR A 56 -14.33 8.62 4.21
C THR A 56 -15.20 8.01 5.32
N TYR A 57 -14.68 7.02 6.05
CA TYR A 57 -15.42 6.44 7.17
C TYR A 57 -15.76 7.49 8.24
N GLU A 58 -14.87 8.46 8.44
CA GLU A 58 -14.98 9.48 9.48
C GLU A 58 -16.04 10.55 9.16
N ASN A 59 -16.27 10.87 7.88
CA ASN A 59 -17.22 11.91 7.46
C ASN A 59 -18.49 11.35 6.80
N LEU A 60 -18.71 10.03 6.88
CA LEU A 60 -19.86 9.37 6.26
C LEU A 60 -21.21 9.96 6.74
N ASN A 61 -21.26 10.41 7.99
CA ASN A 61 -22.46 11.03 8.59
C ASN A 61 -22.86 12.35 7.93
N GLU A 62 -21.95 13.00 7.19
CA GLU A 62 -22.19 14.25 6.47
C GLU A 62 -22.76 14.00 5.06
N CYS A 63 -22.88 12.72 4.66
CA CYS A 63 -23.34 12.33 3.35
C CYS A 63 -24.86 12.55 3.20
N ASN A 64 -25.25 13.60 2.48
CA ASN A 64 -26.63 13.82 2.06
C ASN A 64 -26.89 13.14 0.72
N LEU A 65 -27.68 12.05 0.74
CA LEU A 65 -28.04 11.27 -0.45
C LEU A 65 -29.49 11.51 -0.85
N SER A 66 -29.72 11.72 -2.16
CA SER A 66 -31.05 11.67 -2.74
C SER A 66 -31.55 10.23 -2.89
N ILE A 67 -32.87 10.04 -2.96
CA ILE A 67 -33.50 8.72 -3.17
C ILE A 67 -32.93 8.01 -4.41
N ASN A 68 -32.69 8.75 -5.51
CA ASN A 68 -32.09 8.19 -6.73
C ASN A 68 -30.67 7.65 -6.50
N GLN A 69 -29.88 8.32 -5.66
CA GLN A 69 -28.53 7.85 -5.31
C GLN A 69 -28.60 6.61 -4.41
N VAL A 70 -29.55 6.54 -3.49
CA VAL A 70 -29.78 5.36 -2.65
C VAL A 70 -30.17 4.15 -3.51
N ILE A 71 -31.09 4.33 -4.47
CA ILE A 71 -31.49 3.26 -5.39
C ILE A 71 -30.28 2.75 -6.18
N LYS A 72 -29.45 3.64 -6.74
CA LYS A 72 -28.21 3.24 -7.44
C LYS A 72 -27.25 2.48 -6.53
N ILE A 73 -27.05 2.89 -5.29
CA ILE A 73 -26.17 2.15 -4.36
C ILE A 73 -26.70 0.72 -4.15
N ILE A 74 -28.02 0.56 -3.99
CA ILE A 74 -28.66 -0.75 -3.82
C ILE A 74 -28.48 -1.60 -5.08
N ASP A 75 -28.71 -1.01 -6.26
CA ASP A 75 -28.58 -1.66 -7.56
C ASP A 75 -27.17 -2.25 -7.75
N ARG A 76 -26.13 -1.44 -7.49
CA ARG A 76 -24.73 -1.85 -7.54
C ARG A 76 -24.39 -2.96 -6.55
N LEU A 77 -24.91 -2.87 -5.32
CA LEU A 77 -24.66 -3.86 -4.27
C LEU A 77 -25.30 -5.21 -4.62
N GLN A 78 -26.43 -5.19 -5.34
CA GLN A 78 -27.13 -6.39 -5.80
C GLN A 78 -26.61 -6.90 -7.15
N GLY A 79 -25.67 -6.18 -7.79
CA GLY A 79 -25.13 -6.55 -9.11
C GLY A 79 -26.17 -6.47 -10.23
N LEU A 80 -27.14 -5.58 -10.10
CA LEU A 80 -28.25 -5.38 -11.04
C LEU A 80 -27.90 -4.38 -12.17
N GLU A 81 -26.74 -3.72 -12.05
CA GLU A 81 -26.10 -2.83 -13.03
C GLU A 81 -24.72 -3.35 -13.51
#